data_AF-A0AAU3HTF2-F1
#
_entry.id   AF-A0AAU3HTF2-F1
#
_cell.length_a   1.000
_cell.length_b   1.000
_cell.length_c   1.000
_cell.angle_alpha   90.00
_cell.angle_beta   90.00
_cell.angle_gamma   90.00
#
_symmetry.space_group_name_H-M   'P 1'
#
loop_
_entity.id
_entity.type
_entity.pdbx_description
1 polymer ?
#
loop_
_entity_poly.entity_id
_entity_poly.type
_entity_poly.pdbx_seq_one_letter_code
_entity_poly.pdbx_strand_id
1 'polypeptide(L)'
;MNPAYVETAMSNAAVGTLGAFIGGLVVVAALMWAVRLGIRVRRRESDPPKPHEHPRMPEGGPTYETSEVREPDEVSEATDGRERLTPHELHGSGSRRSEDQARPRWSSESRGSFGSGGPGNT
;
A
#
# COMPACT_ATOMS: atom_id res chain seq x y z
N MET A 1 -5.88 -65.21 12.13
CA MET A 1 -5.53 -64.00 12.90
C MET A 1 -6.20 -64.12 14.26
N ASN A 2 -5.44 -64.00 15.36
CA ASN A 2 -6.00 -64.14 16.71
C ASN A 2 -6.79 -62.88 17.10
N PRO A 3 -8.03 -63.01 17.62
CA PRO A 3 -8.91 -61.87 17.90
C PRO A 3 -8.35 -60.89 18.94
N ALA A 4 -7.52 -61.40 19.86
CA ALA A 4 -6.85 -60.59 20.88
C ALA A 4 -5.96 -59.46 20.32
N TYR A 5 -5.33 -59.67 19.15
CA TYR A 5 -4.52 -58.64 18.51
C TYR A 5 -5.38 -57.51 17.92
N VAL A 6 -6.55 -57.86 17.36
CA VAL A 6 -7.49 -56.89 16.79
C VAL A 6 -8.13 -56.05 17.90
N GLU A 7 -8.50 -56.67 19.01
CA GLU A 7 -9.07 -55.99 20.18
C GLU A 7 -8.08 -55.02 20.84
N THR A 8 -6.81 -55.45 21.01
CA THR A 8 -5.76 -54.59 21.56
C THR A 8 -5.44 -53.41 20.63
N ALA A 9 -5.38 -53.65 19.31
CA ALA A 9 -5.18 -52.58 18.32
C ALA A 9 -6.34 -51.58 18.30
N MET A 10 -7.58 -52.05 18.39
CA MET A 10 -8.78 -51.20 18.46
C MET A 10 -8.82 -50.37 19.75
N SER A 11 -8.46 -50.96 20.89
CA SER A 11 -8.39 -50.24 22.17
C SER A 11 -7.36 -49.11 22.14
N ASN A 12 -6.16 -49.38 21.63
CA ASN A 12 -5.11 -48.37 21.48
C ASN A 12 -5.49 -47.27 20.48
N ALA A 13 -6.14 -47.64 19.36
CA ALA A 13 -6.64 -46.67 18.39
C ALA A 13 -7.74 -45.78 18.97
N ALA A 14 -8.65 -46.34 19.78
CA ALA A 14 -9.70 -45.58 20.46
C ALA A 14 -9.11 -44.59 21.48
N VAL A 15 -8.11 -45.00 22.27
CA VAL A 15 -7.40 -44.12 23.21
C VAL A 15 -6.65 -43.01 22.48
N GLY A 16 -5.98 -43.32 21.37
CA GLY A 16 -5.29 -42.32 20.53
C GLY A 16 -6.26 -41.30 19.92
N THR A 17 -7.42 -41.77 19.43
CA THR A 17 -8.45 -40.90 18.84
C THR A 17 -9.08 -39.99 19.89
N LEU A 18 -9.39 -40.52 21.08
CA LEU A 18 -9.92 -39.72 22.18
C LEU A 18 -8.89 -38.70 22.68
N GLY A 19 -7.63 -39.10 22.79
CA GLY A 19 -6.54 -38.19 23.15
C GLY A 19 -6.35 -37.05 22.14
N ALA A 20 -6.39 -37.35 20.85
CA ALA A 20 -6.33 -36.34 19.79
C ALA A 20 -7.54 -35.39 19.83
N PHE A 21 -8.75 -35.91 20.10
CA PHE A 21 -9.95 -35.10 20.25
C PHE A 21 -9.86 -34.14 21.45
N ILE A 22 -9.46 -34.64 22.61
CA ILE A 22 -9.23 -33.82 23.81
C ILE A 22 -8.13 -32.78 23.54
N GLY A 23 -7.04 -33.19 22.90
CA GLY A 23 -5.97 -32.28 22.49
C GLY A 23 -6.49 -31.14 21.61
N GLY A 24 -7.32 -31.47 20.61
CA GLY A 24 -8.00 -30.49 19.76
C GLY A 24 -8.87 -29.52 20.57
N LEU A 25 -9.68 -30.02 21.51
CA LEU A 25 -10.49 -29.18 22.40
C LEU A 25 -9.65 -28.23 23.25
N VAL A 26 -8.52 -28.69 23.78
CA VAL A 26 -7.59 -27.86 24.56
C VAL A 26 -7.02 -26.76 23.68
N VAL A 27 -6.61 -27.07 22.44
CA VAL A 27 -6.10 -26.06 21.49
C VAL A 27 -7.19 -25.03 21.17
N VAL A 28 -8.42 -25.45 20.89
CA VAL A 28 -9.54 -24.54 20.62
C VAL A 28 -9.82 -23.64 21.83
N ALA A 29 -9.85 -24.21 23.04
CA ALA A 29 -10.06 -23.43 24.26
C ALA A 29 -8.94 -22.39 24.49
N ALA A 30 -7.69 -22.77 24.24
CA ALA A 30 -6.54 -21.86 24.31
C ALA A 30 -6.66 -20.71 23.30
N LEU A 31 -7.05 -20.99 22.07
CA LEU A 31 -7.27 -19.96 21.03
C LEU A 31 -8.41 -19.01 21.39
N MET A 32 -9.55 -19.54 21.86
CA MET A 32 -10.66 -18.71 22.34
C MET A 32 -10.23 -17.80 23.49
N TRP A 33 -9.44 -18.33 24.43
CA TRP A 33 -8.90 -17.55 25.54
C TRP A 33 -7.96 -16.44 25.06
N ALA A 34 -7.05 -16.74 24.12
CA ALA A 34 -6.14 -15.75 23.54
C ALA A 34 -6.89 -14.62 22.82
N VAL A 35 -7.90 -14.94 22.00
CA VAL A 35 -8.76 -13.93 21.34
C VAL A 35 -9.49 -13.08 22.37
N ARG A 36 -10.06 -13.70 23.41
CA ARG A 36 -10.77 -12.98 24.48
C ARG A 36 -9.82 -12.07 25.28
N LEU A 37 -8.58 -12.49 25.49
CA LEU A 37 -7.54 -11.68 26.11
C LEU A 37 -7.20 -10.47 25.23
N GLY A 38 -6.97 -10.67 23.93
CA GLY A 38 -6.71 -9.59 22.97
C GLY A 38 -7.84 -8.56 22.91
N ILE A 39 -9.10 -9.01 22.87
CA ILE A 39 -10.28 -8.12 22.94
C ILE A 39 -10.30 -7.33 24.25
N ARG A 40 -9.99 -7.97 25.38
CA ARG A 40 -9.95 -7.29 26.69
C ARG A 40 -8.84 -6.24 26.76
N VAL A 41 -7.69 -6.49 26.14
CA VAL A 41 -6.59 -5.51 26.04
C VAL A 41 -7.04 -4.33 25.18
N ARG A 42 -7.57 -4.58 23.97
CA ARG A 42 -8.05 -3.53 23.06
C ARG A 42 -9.11 -2.62 23.70
N ARG A 43 -10.00 -3.17 24.53
CA ARG A 43 -11.03 -2.39 25.25
C ARG A 43 -10.48 -1.42 26.31
N ARG A 44 -9.20 -1.52 26.68
CA ARG A 44 -8.55 -0.55 27.57
C ARG A 44 -8.04 0.67 26.81
N GLU A 45 -7.92 0.58 25.49
CA GLU A 45 -7.61 1.71 24.63
C GLU A 45 -8.90 2.52 24.38
N SER A 46 -8.73 3.80 24.04
CA SER A 46 -9.86 4.65 23.64
C SER A 46 -10.55 4.06 22.42
N ASP A 47 -11.88 4.09 22.41
CA ASP A 47 -12.65 3.63 21.26
C ASP A 47 -12.29 4.45 20.01
N PRO A 48 -12.25 3.83 18.82
CA PRO A 48 -12.13 4.57 17.57
C PRO A 48 -13.22 5.64 17.48
N PRO A 49 -12.91 6.83 16.92
CA PRO A 49 -13.89 7.89 16.78
C PRO A 49 -15.10 7.41 15.98
N LYS A 50 -16.28 7.78 16.43
CA LYS A 50 -17.54 7.51 15.75
C LYS A 50 -17.63 8.36 14.48
N PRO A 51 -18.41 7.96 13.46
CA PRO A 51 -18.56 8.69 12.19
C PRO A 51 -18.85 10.20 12.34
N HIS A 52 -19.59 10.60 13.38
CA HIS A 52 -19.92 12.01 13.65
C HIS A 52 -18.84 12.79 14.42
N GLU A 53 -17.90 12.09 15.04
CA GLU A 53 -16.72 12.66 15.72
C GLU A 53 -15.58 12.91 14.73
N HIS A 54 -15.68 12.37 13.50
CA HIS A 54 -14.72 12.70 12.45
C HIS A 54 -14.77 14.20 12.12
N PRO A 55 -13.61 14.81 11.82
CA PRO A 55 -13.53 16.19 11.36
C PRO A 55 -14.51 16.42 10.20
N ARG A 56 -15.41 17.38 10.38
CA ARG A 56 -16.31 17.84 9.33
C ARG A 56 -15.64 18.97 8.56
N MET A 57 -16.04 19.09 7.30
CA MET A 57 -15.65 20.19 6.45
C MET A 57 -16.03 21.51 7.14
N PRO A 58 -15.12 22.50 7.23
CA PRO A 58 -15.43 23.79 7.82
C PRO A 58 -16.51 24.50 7.00
N GLU A 59 -17.26 25.42 7.64
CA GLU A 59 -18.41 26.11 7.03
C GLU A 59 -18.05 26.89 5.76
N GLY A 60 -16.78 27.29 5.61
CA GLY A 60 -16.24 27.97 4.43
C GLY A 60 -15.96 27.07 3.22
N GLY A 61 -16.29 25.77 3.28
CA GLY A 61 -15.98 24.80 2.23
C GLY A 61 -14.58 24.19 2.38
N PRO A 62 -14.09 23.44 1.37
CA PRO A 62 -12.74 22.88 1.43
C PRO A 62 -11.76 24.04 1.48
N THR A 63 -10.78 23.98 2.39
CA THR A 63 -9.58 24.80 2.23
C THR A 63 -8.89 24.31 0.96
N TYR A 64 -9.17 24.95 -0.17
CA TYR A 64 -8.53 24.59 -1.43
C TYR A 64 -7.03 24.84 -1.28
N GLU A 65 -6.23 23.82 -1.54
CA GLU A 65 -4.81 24.02 -1.80
C GLU A 65 -4.70 24.89 -3.06
N THR A 66 -4.03 26.04 -2.96
CA THR A 66 -3.76 26.86 -4.13
C THR A 66 -2.67 26.17 -4.94
N SER A 67 -3.08 25.49 -6.01
CA SER A 67 -2.16 24.92 -7.00
C SER A 67 -1.94 25.92 -8.13
N GLU A 68 -0.68 26.17 -8.48
CA GLU A 68 -0.27 27.04 -9.58
C GLU A 68 0.51 26.23 -10.62
N VAL A 69 0.12 26.36 -11.90
CA VAL A 69 0.88 25.77 -13.01
C VAL A 69 2.01 26.73 -13.36
N ARG A 70 3.22 26.20 -13.48
CA ARG A 70 4.42 26.97 -13.82
C ARG A 70 4.80 26.70 -15.27
N GLU A 71 5.23 27.75 -15.95
CA GLU A 71 5.66 27.67 -17.34
C GLU A 71 6.92 26.81 -17.42
N PRO A 72 6.98 25.79 -18.29
CA PRO A 72 8.22 25.03 -18.51
C PRO A 72 9.36 25.98 -18.90
N ASP A 73 10.55 25.79 -18.32
CA ASP A 73 11.72 26.55 -18.74
C ASP A 73 12.23 25.99 -20.08
N GLU A 74 12.43 26.87 -21.06
CA GLU A 74 12.98 26.50 -22.37
C GLU A 74 14.42 26.01 -22.22
N VAL A 75 14.69 24.80 -22.70
CA VAL A 75 16.04 24.25 -22.74
C VAL A 75 16.80 24.91 -23.88
N SER A 76 17.95 25.52 -23.57
CA SER A 76 18.79 26.13 -24.60
C SER A 76 19.21 25.08 -25.62
N GLU A 77 18.88 25.29 -26.90
CA GLU A 77 19.38 24.43 -27.98
C GLU A 77 20.92 24.46 -27.97
N ALA A 78 21.56 23.30 -28.10
CA ALA A 78 23.01 23.22 -28.18
C ALA A 78 23.49 23.69 -29.56
N THR A 79 23.51 25.01 -29.78
CA THR A 79 24.10 25.62 -30.98
C THR A 79 25.62 25.56 -30.88
N ASP A 80 26.27 25.03 -31.91
CA ASP A 80 27.73 25.03 -32.12
C ASP A 80 28.57 24.25 -31.10
N GLY A 81 28.29 22.96 -30.92
CA GLY A 81 29.22 22.04 -30.25
C GLY A 81 29.40 22.24 -28.74
N ARG A 82 28.59 23.10 -28.12
CA ARG A 82 28.52 23.25 -26.66
C ARG A 82 27.90 22.02 -26.00
N GLU A 83 28.40 21.75 -24.80
CA GLU A 83 28.21 20.51 -24.03
C GLU A 83 26.73 20.16 -23.84
N ARG A 84 26.39 18.88 -23.98
CA ARG A 84 25.03 18.39 -23.73
C ARG A 84 24.70 18.65 -22.27
N LEU A 85 23.61 19.37 -21.99
CA LEU A 85 23.14 19.57 -20.62
C LEU A 85 22.88 18.22 -19.96
N THR A 86 23.53 18.02 -18.81
CA THR A 86 23.34 16.85 -17.97
C THR A 86 22.16 17.06 -17.02
N PRO A 87 21.55 16.00 -16.47
CA PRO A 87 20.32 16.12 -15.69
C PRO A 87 20.39 17.08 -14.48
N HIS A 88 21.57 17.29 -13.91
CA HIS A 88 21.76 18.19 -12.77
C HIS A 88 21.93 19.65 -13.18
N GLU A 89 22.20 19.91 -14.47
CA GLU A 89 22.25 21.25 -15.06
C GLU A 89 20.87 21.70 -15.56
N LEU A 90 19.90 20.77 -15.64
CA LEU A 90 18.51 21.07 -15.94
C LEU A 90 17.79 21.55 -14.68
N HIS A 91 17.16 22.73 -14.76
CA HIS A 91 16.33 23.23 -13.67
C HIS A 91 15.00 22.48 -13.65
N GLY A 92 14.70 21.75 -12.58
CA GLY A 92 13.58 20.80 -12.50
C GLY A 92 12.19 21.44 -12.40
N SER A 93 12.08 22.76 -12.26
CA SER A 93 10.81 23.46 -12.16
C SER A 93 10.90 24.86 -12.76
N GLY A 94 9.90 25.24 -13.56
CA GLY A 94 9.75 26.58 -14.11
C GLY A 94 9.72 27.65 -13.03
N SER A 95 10.37 28.78 -13.29
CA SER A 95 10.38 29.92 -12.35
C SER A 95 9.18 30.86 -12.53
N ARG A 96 8.52 30.81 -13.70
CA ARG A 96 7.43 31.70 -14.11
C ARG A 96 6.08 31.03 -13.99
N ARG A 97 5.05 31.83 -13.68
CA ARG A 97 3.65 31.40 -13.73
C ARG A 97 3.24 31.18 -15.19
N SER A 98 2.56 30.07 -15.47
CA SER A 98 2.00 29.83 -16.81
C SER A 98 0.75 30.68 -17.03
N GLU A 99 0.51 31.09 -18.29
CA GLU A 99 -0.72 31.78 -18.67
C GLU A 99 -1.93 30.81 -18.63
N ASP A 100 -1.68 29.52 -18.87
CA ASP A 100 -2.68 28.46 -18.74
C ASP A 100 -2.55 27.76 -17.37
N GLN A 101 -3.54 28.00 -16.52
CA GLN A 101 -3.62 27.41 -15.17
C GLN A 101 -4.44 26.11 -15.15
N ALA A 102 -4.90 25.62 -16.31
CA ALA A 102 -5.55 24.33 -16.39
C ALA A 102 -4.56 23.21 -16.07
N ARG A 103 -5.01 22.20 -15.32
CA ARG A 103 -4.19 21.02 -15.05
C ARG A 103 -3.80 20.36 -16.37
N PRO A 104 -2.49 20.26 -16.71
CA PRO A 104 -2.09 19.70 -17.99
C PRO A 104 -2.59 18.27 -18.11
N ARG A 105 -3.32 18.01 -19.19
CA ARG A 105 -3.79 16.66 -19.54
C ARG A 105 -2.89 16.14 -20.65
N TRP A 106 -2.49 14.88 -20.52
CA TRP A 106 -1.75 14.21 -21.57
C TRP A 106 -2.57 14.21 -22.87
N SER A 107 -2.00 14.72 -23.95
CA SER A 107 -2.57 14.74 -25.29
C SER A 107 -1.53 14.20 -26.28
N SER A 108 -1.99 13.65 -27.41
CA SER A 108 -1.10 13.16 -28.48
C SER A 108 -0.25 14.27 -29.12
N GLU A 109 -0.65 15.52 -28.93
CA GLU A 109 0.05 16.72 -29.41
C GLU A 109 1.10 17.20 -28.40
N SER A 110 0.84 17.08 -27.09
CA SER A 110 1.79 17.33 -26.00
C SER A 110 2.72 16.13 -25.77
N ARG A 111 3.42 15.69 -26.82
CA ARG A 111 4.46 14.66 -26.69
C ARG A 111 5.75 15.29 -26.19
N GLY A 112 5.87 15.43 -24.87
CA GLY A 112 7.18 15.42 -24.22
C GLY A 112 7.82 14.07 -24.50
N SER A 113 8.89 14.07 -25.29
CA SER A 113 9.67 12.87 -25.62
C SER A 113 10.38 12.37 -24.35
N PHE A 114 9.67 11.61 -23.53
CA PHE A 114 10.30 10.82 -22.48
C PHE A 114 11.00 9.63 -23.13
N GLY A 115 12.30 9.78 -23.39
CA GLY A 115 13.29 8.72 -23.56
C GLY A 115 12.83 7.46 -24.29
N SER A 116 12.81 7.49 -25.62
CA SER A 116 12.96 6.27 -26.41
C SER A 116 14.39 5.75 -26.22
N GLY A 117 14.60 4.97 -25.16
CA GLY A 117 15.81 4.16 -24.99
C GLY A 117 15.83 3.06 -26.05
N GLY A 118 16.32 3.37 -27.24
CA GLY A 118 16.63 2.37 -28.25
C GLY A 118 17.85 1.55 -27.81
N PRO A 119 17.85 0.22 -27.97
CA PRO A 119 19.04 -0.59 -27.71
C PRO A 119 20.14 -0.20 -28.71
N GLY A 120 21.31 0.16 -28.19
CA GLY A 120 22.50 0.42 -29.00
C GLY A 120 22.88 -0.84 -29.78
N ASN A 121 22.99 -0.71 -31.10
CA ASN A 121 23.60 -1.74 -31.93
C ASN A 121 25.12 -1.69 -31.74
N THR A 122 25.71 -2.85 -31.45
CA THR A 122 27.14 -3.15 -31.56
C THR A 122 27.61 -3.10 -33.00
#